data_AF-A0A349X1J3-F1
#
_entry.id   AF-A0A349X1J3-F1
#
_cell.length_a   1.000
_cell.length_b   1.000
_cell.length_c   1.000
_cell.angle_alpha   90.00
_cell.angle_beta   90.00
_cell.angle_gamma   90.00
#
_symmetry.space_group_name_H-M   'P 1'
#
loop_
_entity.id
_entity.type
_entity.pdbx_description
1 polymer ?
#
loop_
_entity_poly.entity_id
_entity_poly.type
_entity_poly.pdbx_seq_one_letter_code
_entity_poly.pdbx_strand_id
1 'polypeptide(L)'
;MMVSDVSVKRPVFASVISILLIAFGIVSFDRLSLREYPDIDPPIVTVQVDYPGAPANIVETRITQVIEERVAGVAGIEFIQSNSRDGRSSVVIEFSVNRDVDSAANDVRDRISGVADNLPVEADPPEVQKVDSNDDVIIWRNLVSQDMTVPELSDYAQRFLVDQYAALDGVARVLIGGRQSYAIRVWVDRKALAARGLSVTNIESALRAENIELPAGSIESDEMIFKARVDRTFKKPSDFNKLVLDRG
;
A
#
# COMPACT_ATOMS: atom_id res chain seq x y z
N MET A 1 20.72 -50.43 34.55
CA MET A 1 20.26 -49.37 33.62
C MET A 1 21.39 -48.37 33.55
N MET A 2 22.02 -48.15 32.39
CA MET A 2 23.36 -47.53 32.33
C MET A 2 23.40 -46.11 32.95
N VAL A 3 22.35 -45.32 32.77
CA VAL A 3 22.22 -43.97 33.32
C VAL A 3 22.11 -43.99 34.86
N SER A 4 21.28 -44.89 35.40
CA SER A 4 21.06 -45.02 36.84
C SER A 4 22.29 -45.59 37.56
N ASP A 5 22.93 -46.61 36.98
CA ASP A 5 24.12 -47.24 37.56
C ASP A 5 25.32 -46.27 37.61
N VAL A 6 25.51 -45.43 36.58
CA VAL A 6 26.58 -44.41 36.54
C VAL A 6 26.28 -43.28 37.53
N SER A 7 25.02 -42.85 37.62
CA SER A 7 24.61 -41.78 38.53
C SER A 7 24.75 -42.17 40.00
N VAL A 8 24.43 -43.42 40.36
CA VAL A 8 24.58 -43.94 41.73
C VAL A 8 26.06 -44.17 42.10
N LYS A 9 26.88 -44.67 41.16
CA LYS A 9 28.32 -44.90 41.41
C LYS A 9 29.16 -43.62 41.44
N ARG A 10 28.69 -42.52 40.84
CA ARG A 10 29.38 -41.22 40.79
C ARG A 10 28.46 -40.07 41.20
N PRO A 11 28.15 -39.92 42.50
CA PRO A 11 27.18 -38.94 42.99
C PRO A 11 27.58 -37.49 42.68
N VAL A 12 28.87 -37.16 42.76
CA VAL A 12 29.38 -35.81 42.42
C VAL A 12 29.13 -35.46 40.96
N PHE A 13 29.37 -36.40 40.05
CA PHE A 13 29.13 -36.19 38.61
C PHE A 13 27.64 -35.96 38.32
N ALA A 14 26.76 -36.75 38.94
CA ALA A 14 25.32 -36.57 38.82
C ALA A 14 24.87 -35.19 39.34
N SER A 15 25.37 -34.75 40.52
CA SER A 15 25.06 -33.43 41.07
C SER A 15 25.52 -32.28 40.18
N VAL A 16 26.72 -32.37 39.59
CA VAL A 16 27.22 -31.33 38.67
C VAL A 16 26.35 -31.23 37.41
N ILE A 17 25.93 -32.37 36.84
CA ILE A 17 25.01 -32.38 35.69
C ILE A 17 23.66 -31.76 36.06
N SER A 18 23.10 -32.11 37.22
CA SER A 18 21.84 -31.51 37.69
C SER A 18 21.96 -30.00 37.87
N ILE A 19 23.05 -29.51 38.47
CA ILE A 19 23.29 -28.07 38.63
C ILE A 19 23.43 -27.39 37.27
N LEU A 20 24.15 -28.00 36.32
CA LEU A 20 24.25 -27.46 34.96
C LEU A 20 22.89 -27.39 34.27
N LEU A 21 22.05 -28.43 34.38
CA LEU A 21 20.71 -28.42 33.83
C LEU A 21 19.83 -27.33 34.45
N ILE A 22 19.92 -27.11 35.76
CA ILE A 22 19.21 -26.02 36.45
C ILE A 22 19.71 -24.65 35.94
N ALA A 23 21.03 -24.45 35.84
CA ALA A 23 21.61 -23.21 35.35
C ALA A 23 21.21 -22.92 33.89
N PHE A 24 21.28 -23.92 33.01
CA PHE A 24 20.78 -23.81 31.63
C PHE A 24 19.28 -23.54 31.57
N GLY A 25 18.50 -24.17 32.45
CA GLY A 25 17.06 -23.95 32.57
C GLY A 25 16.73 -22.50 32.93
N ILE A 26 17.41 -21.92 33.92
CA ILE A 26 17.24 -20.51 34.32
C ILE A 26 17.61 -19.58 33.17
N VAL A 27 18.78 -19.78 32.55
CA VAL A 27 19.23 -18.93 31.42
C VAL A 27 18.27 -19.04 30.22
N SER A 28 17.73 -20.23 29.95
CA SER A 28 16.77 -20.44 28.85
C SER A 28 15.42 -19.82 29.15
N PHE A 29 14.97 -19.88 30.41
CA PHE A 29 13.72 -19.26 30.85
C PHE A 29 13.78 -17.74 30.75
N ASP A 30 14.87 -17.12 31.19
CA ASP A 30 15.05 -15.65 31.12
C ASP A 30 15.20 -15.12 29.68
N ARG A 31 15.61 -15.98 28.74
CA ARG A 31 15.76 -15.61 27.31
C ARG A 31 14.54 -15.98 26.47
N LEU A 32 13.57 -16.69 27.02
CA LEU A 32 12.40 -17.10 26.26
C LEU A 32 11.53 -15.88 25.98
N SER A 33 11.30 -15.59 24.70
CA SER A 33 10.43 -14.49 24.30
C SER A 33 8.98 -14.83 24.67
N LEU A 34 8.34 -13.95 25.44
CA LEU A 34 6.91 -14.05 25.75
C LEU A 34 6.12 -13.45 24.57
N ARG A 35 5.22 -14.24 23.99
CA ARG A 35 4.28 -13.80 22.94
C ARG A 35 2.85 -14.03 23.42
N GLU A 36 1.96 -13.08 23.16
CA GLU A 36 0.53 -13.18 23.53
C GLU A 36 -0.23 -14.13 22.60
N TYR A 37 0.16 -14.17 21.32
CA TYR A 37 -0.41 -15.03 20.29
C TYR A 37 0.66 -15.91 19.61
N PRO A 38 0.29 -17.09 19.10
CA PRO A 38 1.19 -17.91 18.30
C PRO A 38 1.54 -17.19 16.99
N ASP A 39 2.80 -17.32 16.58
CA ASP A 39 3.33 -16.79 15.33
C ASP A 39 2.95 -17.75 14.20
N ILE A 40 1.76 -17.51 13.63
CA ILE A 40 1.23 -18.26 12.51
C ILE A 40 0.91 -17.27 11.40
N ASP A 41 1.53 -17.39 10.23
CA ASP A 41 1.13 -16.61 9.06
C ASP A 41 0.09 -17.41 8.28
N PRO A 42 -1.22 -17.10 8.40
CA PRO A 42 -2.20 -17.75 7.55
C PRO A 42 -1.88 -17.40 6.10
N PRO A 43 -1.85 -18.36 5.17
CA PRO A 43 -1.42 -18.12 3.81
C PRO A 43 -2.54 -17.44 3.01
N ILE A 44 -2.78 -16.17 3.33
CA ILE A 44 -3.84 -15.32 2.78
C ILE A 44 -3.19 -14.15 2.04
N VAL A 45 -3.58 -13.96 0.80
CA VAL A 45 -3.13 -12.85 -0.05
C VAL A 45 -4.36 -12.03 -0.45
N THR A 46 -4.31 -10.73 -0.20
CA THR A 46 -5.35 -9.79 -0.60
C THR A 46 -4.88 -8.95 -1.77
N VAL A 47 -5.73 -8.82 -2.77
CA VAL A 47 -5.56 -7.93 -3.92
C VAL A 47 -6.57 -6.81 -3.80
N GLN A 48 -6.11 -5.56 -3.82
CA GLN A 48 -6.97 -4.38 -3.77
C GLN A 48 -6.81 -3.56 -5.02
N VAL A 49 -7.92 -3.07 -5.56
CA VAL A 49 -7.95 -2.19 -6.72
C VAL A 49 -8.95 -1.08 -6.47
N ASP A 50 -8.49 0.16 -6.55
CA ASP A 50 -9.34 1.33 -6.49
C ASP A 50 -9.78 1.71 -7.91
N TYR A 51 -11.08 1.91 -8.12
CA TYR A 51 -11.66 2.38 -9.38
C TYR A 51 -12.64 3.53 -9.11
N PRO A 52 -12.14 4.71 -8.75
CA PRO A 52 -12.94 5.80 -8.20
C PRO A 52 -14.06 6.24 -9.15
N GLY A 53 -15.27 6.38 -8.61
CA GLY A 53 -16.43 6.86 -9.38
C GLY A 53 -17.22 5.77 -10.12
N ALA A 54 -16.77 4.51 -10.10
CA ALA A 54 -17.52 3.38 -10.62
C ALA A 54 -18.48 2.78 -9.57
N PRO A 55 -19.74 2.45 -9.93
CA PRO A 55 -20.66 1.75 -9.03
C PRO A 55 -20.26 0.27 -8.86
N ALA A 56 -20.66 -0.35 -7.75
CA ALA A 56 -20.25 -1.70 -7.37
C ALA A 56 -20.43 -2.77 -8.46
N ASN A 57 -21.51 -2.73 -9.24
CA ASN A 57 -21.76 -3.67 -10.33
C ASN A 57 -20.77 -3.53 -11.51
N ILE A 58 -20.28 -2.31 -11.76
CA ILE A 58 -19.26 -2.05 -12.78
C ILE A 58 -17.90 -2.48 -12.24
N VAL A 59 -17.60 -2.20 -10.98
CA VAL A 59 -16.37 -2.67 -10.32
C VAL A 59 -16.30 -4.20 -10.35
N GLU A 60 -17.40 -4.89 -10.05
CA GLU A 60 -17.46 -6.34 -10.10
C GLU A 60 -17.11 -6.89 -11.49
N THR A 61 -17.76 -6.37 -12.53
CA THR A 61 -17.61 -6.89 -13.90
C THR A 61 -16.33 -6.45 -14.59
N ARG A 62 -15.78 -5.27 -14.27
CA ARG A 62 -14.60 -4.70 -14.93
C ARG A 62 -13.30 -4.92 -14.18
N ILE A 63 -13.35 -5.15 -12.88
CA ILE A 63 -12.18 -5.29 -12.02
C ILE A 63 -12.18 -6.66 -11.35
N THR A 64 -13.16 -6.93 -10.49
CA THR A 64 -13.16 -8.11 -9.61
C THR A 64 -13.09 -9.41 -10.41
N GLN A 65 -13.99 -9.59 -11.38
CA GLN A 65 -14.03 -10.80 -12.22
C GLN A 65 -12.74 -11.00 -13.03
N VAL A 66 -12.15 -9.90 -13.52
CA VAL A 66 -10.90 -9.95 -14.29
C VAL A 66 -9.74 -10.39 -13.39
N ILE A 67 -9.68 -9.91 -12.15
CA ILE A 67 -8.67 -10.33 -11.17
C ILE A 67 -8.87 -11.80 -10.80
N GLU A 68 -10.10 -12.21 -10.47
CA GLU A 68 -10.44 -13.59 -10.13
C GLU A 68 -10.02 -14.59 -11.22
N GLU A 69 -10.37 -14.32 -12.48
CA GLU A 69 -10.04 -15.18 -13.62
C GLU A 69 -8.52 -15.35 -13.78
N ARG A 70 -7.76 -14.30 -13.46
CA ARG A 70 -6.30 -14.28 -13.63
C ARG A 70 -5.58 -15.01 -12.50
N VAL A 71 -6.10 -14.92 -11.28
CA VAL A 71 -5.52 -15.61 -10.12
C VAL A 71 -6.02 -17.05 -9.97
N ALA A 72 -7.15 -17.43 -10.58
CA ALA A 72 -7.69 -18.79 -10.52
C ALA A 72 -6.72 -19.89 -11.00
N GLY A 73 -5.72 -19.52 -11.82
CA GLY A 73 -4.66 -20.44 -12.29
C GLY A 73 -3.45 -20.58 -11.36
N VAL A 74 -3.46 -19.96 -10.17
CA VAL A 74 -2.39 -20.13 -9.17
C VAL A 74 -2.62 -21.44 -8.41
N ALA A 75 -1.55 -22.21 -8.21
CA ALA A 75 -1.62 -23.48 -7.53
C ALA A 75 -1.80 -23.32 -6.01
N GLY A 76 -2.58 -24.21 -5.40
CA GLY A 76 -2.74 -24.28 -3.95
C GLY A 76 -3.75 -23.31 -3.35
N ILE A 77 -4.60 -22.68 -4.17
CA ILE A 77 -5.76 -21.90 -3.70
C ILE A 77 -6.80 -22.88 -3.11
N GLU A 78 -7.26 -22.61 -1.89
CA GLU A 78 -8.41 -23.29 -1.27
C GLU A 78 -9.71 -22.54 -1.54
N PHE A 79 -9.70 -21.21 -1.36
CA PHE A 79 -10.88 -20.38 -1.60
C PHE A 79 -10.51 -18.97 -2.07
N ILE A 80 -11.40 -18.36 -2.85
CA ILE A 80 -11.31 -16.96 -3.28
C ILE A 80 -12.59 -16.27 -2.82
N GLN A 81 -12.45 -15.22 -2.02
CA GLN A 81 -13.54 -14.37 -1.58
C GLN A 81 -13.36 -12.96 -2.13
N SER A 82 -14.36 -12.46 -2.84
CA SER A 82 -14.31 -11.11 -3.38
C SER A 82 -15.40 -10.21 -2.85
N ASN A 83 -15.09 -8.93 -2.73
CA ASN A 83 -16.00 -7.89 -2.31
C ASN A 83 -15.86 -6.66 -3.22
N SER A 84 -16.92 -6.35 -3.96
CA SER A 84 -17.01 -5.18 -4.81
C SER A 84 -17.88 -4.13 -4.12
N ARG A 85 -17.35 -2.92 -3.97
CA ARG A 85 -18.08 -1.75 -3.46
C ARG A 85 -17.93 -0.61 -4.46
N ASP A 86 -18.71 0.44 -4.27
CA ASP A 86 -18.56 1.67 -5.07
C ASP A 86 -17.13 2.18 -4.95
N GLY A 87 -16.45 2.29 -6.09
CA GLY A 87 -15.09 2.79 -6.19
C GLY A 87 -13.96 1.84 -5.79
N ARG A 88 -14.24 0.60 -5.34
CA ARG A 88 -13.21 -0.30 -4.79
C ARG A 88 -13.54 -1.79 -4.93
N SER A 89 -12.54 -2.58 -5.31
CA SER A 89 -12.55 -4.04 -5.29
C SER A 89 -11.54 -4.59 -4.29
N SER A 90 -11.92 -5.65 -3.57
CA SER A 90 -11.04 -6.43 -2.70
C SER A 90 -11.24 -7.91 -2.99
N VAL A 91 -10.16 -8.61 -3.35
CA VAL A 91 -10.13 -10.05 -3.61
C VAL A 91 -9.20 -10.70 -2.59
N VAL A 92 -9.74 -11.55 -1.73
CA VAL A 92 -9.01 -12.29 -0.70
C VAL A 92 -8.83 -13.72 -1.20
N ILE A 93 -7.59 -14.17 -1.24
CA ILE A 93 -7.20 -15.49 -1.75
C ILE A 93 -6.60 -16.26 -0.58
N GLU A 94 -7.24 -17.35 -0.21
CA GLU A 94 -6.77 -18.26 0.83
C GLU A 94 -6.11 -19.48 0.18
N PHE A 95 -4.89 -19.77 0.60
CA PHE A 95 -4.11 -20.92 0.13
C PHE A 95 -4.10 -22.05 1.15
N SER A 96 -3.68 -23.24 0.71
CA SER A 96 -3.51 -24.37 1.61
C SER A 96 -2.48 -24.10 2.69
N VAL A 97 -2.69 -24.62 3.90
CA VAL A 97 -1.83 -24.41 5.09
C VAL A 97 -0.34 -24.76 4.86
N ASN A 98 -0.03 -25.64 3.91
CA ASN A 98 1.35 -26.01 3.57
C ASN A 98 2.02 -25.08 2.55
N ARG A 99 1.31 -24.05 2.06
CA ARG A 99 1.82 -23.11 1.06
C ARG A 99 2.55 -21.97 1.76
N ASP A 100 3.79 -21.74 1.35
CA ASP A 100 4.54 -20.55 1.74
C ASP A 100 3.85 -19.28 1.22
N VAL A 101 3.55 -18.34 2.13
CA VAL A 101 2.77 -17.12 1.83
C VAL A 101 3.55 -16.16 0.93
N ASP A 102 4.87 -16.07 1.08
CA ASP A 102 5.71 -15.17 0.27
C ASP A 102 5.74 -15.64 -1.19
N SER A 103 5.94 -16.93 -1.41
CA SER A 103 5.88 -17.52 -2.74
C SER A 103 4.47 -17.47 -3.34
N ALA A 104 3.40 -17.63 -2.54
CA ALA A 104 2.04 -17.46 -3.02
C ALA A 104 1.76 -16.00 -3.44
N ALA A 105 2.20 -15.02 -2.65
CA ALA A 105 2.07 -13.60 -2.97
C ALA A 105 2.84 -13.23 -4.24
N ASN A 106 4.02 -13.82 -4.46
CA ASN A 106 4.80 -13.63 -5.68
C ASN A 106 4.07 -14.22 -6.90
N ASP A 107 3.55 -15.45 -6.81
CA ASP A 107 2.78 -16.05 -7.90
C ASP A 107 1.55 -15.20 -8.25
N VAL A 108 0.82 -14.68 -7.24
CA VAL A 108 -0.33 -13.79 -7.42
C VAL A 108 0.09 -12.49 -8.11
N ARG A 109 1.19 -11.86 -7.65
CA ARG A 109 1.74 -10.64 -8.26
C ARG A 109 2.15 -10.87 -9.71
N ASP A 110 2.75 -12.01 -10.02
CA ASP A 110 3.15 -12.38 -11.38
C ASP A 110 1.92 -12.58 -12.29
N ARG A 111 0.87 -13.23 -11.80
CA ARG A 111 -0.40 -13.37 -12.54
C ARG A 111 -1.07 -12.04 -12.80
N ILE A 112 -1.04 -11.13 -11.83
CA ILE A 112 -1.71 -9.83 -11.89
C ILE A 112 -0.92 -8.80 -12.70
N SER A 113 0.40 -8.93 -12.79
CA SER A 113 1.24 -7.99 -13.55
C SER A 113 0.82 -7.90 -15.03
N GLY A 114 0.30 -8.99 -15.61
CA GLY A 114 -0.26 -8.99 -16.98
C GLY A 114 -1.73 -8.53 -17.08
N VAL A 115 -2.36 -8.13 -15.97
CA VAL A 115 -3.77 -7.75 -15.91
C VAL A 115 -3.96 -6.25 -16.00
N ALA A 116 -2.93 -5.44 -15.67
CA ALA A 116 -2.99 -3.99 -15.72
C ALA A 116 -3.50 -3.48 -17.09
N ASP A 117 -3.11 -4.11 -18.19
CA ASP A 117 -3.55 -3.76 -19.54
C ASP A 117 -5.04 -4.06 -19.83
N ASN A 118 -5.65 -4.96 -19.05
CA ASN A 118 -7.07 -5.33 -19.18
C ASN A 118 -7.98 -4.54 -18.23
N LEU A 119 -7.40 -3.80 -17.27
CA LEU A 119 -8.16 -2.92 -16.39
C LEU A 119 -8.46 -1.60 -17.11
N PRO A 120 -9.57 -0.91 -16.75
CA PRO A 120 -9.84 0.44 -17.20
C PRO A 120 -8.66 1.38 -16.88
N VAL A 121 -8.39 2.33 -17.77
CA VAL A 121 -7.26 3.27 -17.64
C VAL A 121 -7.41 4.18 -16.41
N GLU A 122 -8.65 4.37 -15.96
CA GLU A 122 -9.00 5.17 -14.80
C GLU A 122 -8.93 4.39 -13.48
N ALA A 123 -8.69 3.07 -13.50
CA ALA A 123 -8.46 2.28 -12.31
C ALA A 123 -7.00 2.37 -11.86
N ASP A 124 -6.77 2.40 -10.56
CA ASP A 124 -5.43 2.36 -10.00
C ASP A 124 -4.81 0.97 -10.21
N PRO A 125 -3.46 0.89 -10.28
CA PRO A 125 -2.79 -0.40 -10.37
C PRO A 125 -3.16 -1.32 -9.20
N PRO A 126 -3.33 -2.63 -9.44
CA PRO A 126 -3.69 -3.57 -8.40
C PRO A 126 -2.56 -3.70 -7.37
N GLU A 127 -2.92 -3.57 -6.09
CA GLU A 127 -2.00 -3.75 -4.97
C GLU A 127 -2.15 -5.15 -4.38
N VAL A 128 -1.05 -5.90 -4.32
CA VAL A 128 -1.01 -7.23 -3.70
C VAL A 128 -0.40 -7.13 -2.32
N GLN A 129 -1.17 -7.50 -1.30
CA GLN A 129 -0.82 -7.48 0.11
C GLN A 129 -0.94 -8.88 0.70
N LYS A 130 0.01 -9.29 1.54
CA LYS A 130 -0.11 -10.51 2.34
C LYS A 130 -0.71 -10.17 3.70
N VAL A 131 -1.49 -11.08 4.26
CA VAL A 131 -1.82 -11.00 5.69
C VAL A 131 -0.58 -11.46 6.44
N ASP A 132 -0.04 -10.59 7.29
CA ASP A 132 1.11 -10.87 8.13
C ASP A 132 0.66 -10.73 9.59
N SER A 133 0.92 -11.76 10.39
CA SER A 133 0.54 -11.74 11.81
C SER A 133 1.37 -10.76 12.64
N ASN A 134 2.41 -10.17 12.05
CA ASN A 134 3.20 -9.09 12.63
C ASN A 134 2.80 -7.69 12.15
N ASP A 135 1.73 -7.54 11.33
CA ASP A 135 1.25 -6.22 10.86
C ASP A 135 0.33 -5.51 11.88
N ASP A 136 0.39 -5.95 13.14
CA ASP A 136 -0.35 -5.35 14.24
C ASP A 136 0.04 -3.88 14.45
N VAL A 137 -0.97 -3.03 14.63
CA VAL A 137 -0.71 -1.61 14.89
C VAL A 137 -0.16 -1.43 16.30
N ILE A 138 1.16 -1.29 16.41
CA ILE A 138 1.87 -1.12 17.69
C ILE A 138 1.58 0.26 18.31
N ILE A 139 1.36 1.29 17.49
CA ILE A 139 1.21 2.68 17.94
C ILE A 139 0.04 3.36 17.23
N TRP A 140 -0.89 3.90 18.01
CA TRP A 140 -1.90 4.87 17.57
C TRP A 140 -1.59 6.27 18.11
N ARG A 141 -1.69 7.28 17.24
CA ARG A 141 -1.51 8.70 17.58
C ARG A 141 -2.59 9.54 16.91
N ASN A 142 -3.17 10.45 17.70
CA ASN A 142 -4.12 11.44 17.19
C ASN A 142 -3.40 12.78 17.02
N LEU A 143 -3.58 13.40 15.86
CA LEU A 143 -3.04 14.73 15.57
C LEU A 143 -4.09 15.80 15.86
N VAL A 144 -3.72 16.77 16.68
CA VAL A 144 -4.60 17.89 17.07
C VAL A 144 -3.79 19.18 17.02
N SER A 145 -4.37 20.23 16.46
CA SER A 145 -3.80 21.57 16.43
C SER A 145 -4.90 22.62 16.56
N GLN A 146 -4.57 23.76 17.16
CA GLN A 146 -5.45 24.94 17.21
C GLN A 146 -5.24 25.86 15.99
N ASP A 147 -4.06 25.80 15.37
CA ASP A 147 -3.66 26.70 14.28
C ASP A 147 -3.70 26.04 12.90
N MET A 148 -3.89 24.71 12.83
CA MET A 148 -3.94 23.95 11.59
C MET A 148 -5.29 23.27 11.43
N THR A 149 -5.84 23.39 10.22
CA THR A 149 -7.03 22.66 9.78
C THR A 149 -6.72 21.17 9.56
N VAL A 150 -7.75 20.33 9.48
CA VAL A 150 -7.61 18.88 9.26
C VAL A 150 -6.83 18.55 7.96
N PRO A 151 -7.06 19.24 6.81
CA PRO A 151 -6.23 19.03 5.62
C PRO A 151 -4.77 19.44 5.82
N GLU A 152 -4.48 20.53 6.53
CA GLU A 152 -3.10 20.96 6.83
C GLU A 152 -2.39 19.94 7.73
N LEU A 153 -3.09 19.41 8.73
CA LEU A 153 -2.56 18.34 9.60
C LEU A 153 -2.32 17.05 8.81
N SER A 154 -3.25 16.68 7.93
CA SER A 154 -3.12 15.50 7.06
C SER A 154 -1.89 15.60 6.16
N ASP A 155 -1.68 16.77 5.60
CA ASP A 155 -0.54 17.08 4.74
C ASP A 155 0.78 17.10 5.53
N TYR A 156 0.80 17.72 6.70
CA TYR A 156 1.95 17.70 7.60
C TYR A 156 2.32 16.27 8.03
N ALA A 157 1.33 15.46 8.40
CA ALA A 157 1.53 14.06 8.74
C ALA A 157 2.17 13.29 7.59
N GLN A 158 1.64 13.46 6.38
CA GLN A 158 2.13 12.77 5.18
C GLN A 158 3.55 13.16 4.81
N ARG A 159 3.90 14.45 4.88
CA ARG A 159 5.22 14.95 4.43
C ARG A 159 6.32 14.83 5.47
N PHE A 160 5.99 14.89 6.76
CA PHE A 160 7.00 14.97 7.82
C PHE A 160 6.97 13.80 8.78
N LEU A 161 5.78 13.29 9.13
CA LEU A 161 5.68 12.22 10.14
C LEU A 161 5.85 10.84 9.52
N VAL A 162 5.22 10.57 8.38
CA VAL A 162 5.28 9.25 7.72
C VAL A 162 6.72 8.83 7.47
N ASP A 163 7.51 9.67 6.80
CA ASP A 163 8.90 9.35 6.46
C ASP A 163 9.79 9.18 7.72
N GLN A 164 9.55 9.97 8.76
CA GLN A 164 10.32 9.87 10.01
C GLN A 164 10.00 8.58 10.78
N TYR A 165 8.72 8.19 10.86
CA TYR A 165 8.33 6.94 11.51
C TYR A 165 8.74 5.72 10.69
N ALA A 166 8.61 5.77 9.36
CA ALA A 166 9.00 4.69 8.47
C ALA A 166 10.52 4.41 8.48
N ALA A 167 11.34 5.38 8.85
CA ALA A 167 12.79 5.21 8.97
C ALA A 167 13.23 4.48 10.26
N LEU A 168 12.33 4.24 11.21
CA LEU A 168 12.64 3.55 12.45
C LEU A 168 12.76 2.04 12.21
N ASP A 169 13.73 1.40 12.88
CA ASP A 169 13.92 -0.04 12.79
C ASP A 169 12.69 -0.81 13.30
N GLY A 170 12.26 -1.81 12.55
CA GLY A 170 11.06 -2.61 12.84
C GLY A 170 9.73 -1.99 12.41
N VAL A 171 9.69 -0.83 11.77
CA VAL A 171 8.44 -0.25 11.23
C VAL A 171 8.19 -0.74 9.80
N ALA A 172 7.15 -1.55 9.60
CA ALA A 172 6.75 -2.01 8.28
C ALA A 172 5.96 -0.96 7.50
N ARG A 173 5.04 -0.24 8.16
CA ARG A 173 4.16 0.75 7.52
C ARG A 173 3.64 1.79 8.51
N VAL A 174 3.36 2.99 8.00
CA VAL A 174 2.67 4.07 8.72
C VAL A 174 1.39 4.42 7.97
N LEU A 175 0.24 4.34 8.65
CA LEU A 175 -1.08 4.62 8.08
C LEU A 175 -1.66 5.92 8.67
N ILE A 176 -2.27 6.75 7.82
CA ILE A 176 -2.97 7.98 8.24
C ILE A 176 -4.47 7.74 8.19
N GLY A 177 -5.10 7.59 9.36
CA GLY A 177 -6.55 7.54 9.49
C GLY A 177 -7.20 8.92 9.30
N GLY A 178 -8.38 8.96 8.66
CA GLY A 178 -9.18 10.20 8.53
C GLY A 178 -8.55 11.29 7.64
N ARG A 179 -7.56 10.93 6.82
CA ARG A 179 -6.82 11.85 5.95
C ARG A 179 -7.77 12.66 5.05
N GLN A 180 -7.59 13.98 5.05
CA GLN A 180 -8.24 14.88 4.09
C GLN A 180 -7.19 15.47 3.14
N SER A 181 -7.26 15.10 1.87
CA SER A 181 -6.36 15.62 0.84
C SER A 181 -6.89 16.93 0.24
N TYR A 182 -5.97 17.82 -0.13
CA TYR A 182 -6.31 18.99 -0.93
C TYR A 182 -6.75 18.55 -2.32
N ALA A 183 -7.94 19.00 -2.72
CA ALA A 183 -8.46 18.79 -4.07
C ALA A 183 -9.00 20.12 -4.63
N ILE A 184 -8.58 20.46 -5.85
CA ILE A 184 -9.14 21.59 -6.59
C ILE A 184 -10.38 21.09 -7.32
N ARG A 185 -11.53 21.70 -7.05
CA ARG A 185 -12.80 21.40 -7.73
C ARG A 185 -13.09 22.45 -8.79
N VAL A 186 -13.22 22.01 -10.04
CA VAL A 186 -13.59 22.87 -11.17
C VAL A 186 -15.10 22.75 -11.40
N TRP A 187 -15.83 23.82 -11.08
CA TRP A 187 -17.27 23.89 -11.33
C TRP A 187 -17.52 24.44 -12.72
N VAL A 188 -18.29 23.69 -13.52
CA VAL A 188 -18.50 24.00 -14.93
C VAL A 188 -19.90 24.54 -15.16
N ASP A 189 -20.00 25.70 -15.82
CA ASP A 189 -21.29 26.25 -16.28
C ASP A 189 -21.67 25.63 -17.63
N ARG A 190 -22.66 24.73 -17.59
CA ARG A 190 -23.19 24.04 -18.78
C ARG A 190 -23.76 24.98 -19.84
N LYS A 191 -24.36 26.11 -19.44
CA LYS A 191 -24.93 27.08 -20.40
C LYS A 191 -23.82 27.84 -21.11
N ALA A 192 -22.80 28.24 -20.36
CA ALA A 192 -21.63 28.92 -20.89
C ALA A 192 -20.82 28.05 -21.87
N LEU A 193 -20.73 26.75 -21.61
CA LEU A 193 -20.12 25.78 -22.53
C LEU A 193 -20.92 25.63 -23.82
N ALA A 194 -22.23 25.39 -23.71
CA ALA A 194 -23.10 25.24 -24.88
C ALA A 194 -23.09 26.47 -25.78
N ALA A 195 -23.09 27.68 -25.20
CA ALA A 195 -23.01 28.93 -25.94
C ALA A 195 -21.69 29.12 -26.72
N ARG A 196 -20.64 28.38 -26.35
CA ARG A 196 -19.32 28.41 -27.00
C ARG A 196 -19.02 27.16 -27.82
N GLY A 197 -19.99 26.25 -27.97
CA GLY A 197 -19.79 24.99 -28.69
C GLY A 197 -18.80 24.02 -28.01
N LEU A 198 -18.52 24.21 -26.72
CA LEU A 198 -17.55 23.40 -25.97
C LEU A 198 -18.23 22.28 -25.19
N SER A 199 -17.53 21.16 -25.05
CA SER A 199 -17.93 20.02 -24.22
C SER A 199 -17.10 19.92 -22.94
N VAL A 200 -17.55 19.11 -21.98
CA VAL A 200 -16.76 18.80 -20.77
C VAL A 200 -15.44 18.12 -21.14
N THR A 201 -15.44 17.27 -22.18
CA THR A 201 -14.24 16.59 -22.68
C THR A 201 -13.18 17.56 -23.20
N ASN A 202 -13.57 18.74 -23.71
CA ASN A 202 -12.61 19.78 -24.09
C ASN A 202 -11.88 20.34 -22.86
N ILE A 203 -12.61 20.54 -21.74
CA ILE A 203 -12.00 20.97 -20.48
C ILE A 203 -11.03 19.90 -19.96
N GLU A 204 -11.44 18.64 -19.93
CA GLU A 204 -10.59 17.55 -19.46
C GLU A 204 -9.32 17.42 -20.31
N SER A 205 -9.46 17.49 -21.63
CA SER A 205 -8.32 17.46 -22.56
C SER A 205 -7.37 18.64 -22.33
N ALA A 206 -7.91 19.87 -22.19
CA ALA A 206 -7.10 21.07 -21.93
C ALA A 206 -6.37 20.98 -20.58
N LEU A 207 -7.05 20.50 -19.53
CA LEU A 207 -6.43 20.29 -18.22
C LEU A 207 -5.30 19.26 -18.29
N ARG A 208 -5.50 18.13 -18.98
CA ARG A 208 -4.45 17.10 -19.13
C ARG A 208 -3.26 17.61 -19.95
N ALA A 209 -3.50 18.43 -20.96
CA ALA A 209 -2.46 18.93 -21.85
C ALA A 209 -1.62 20.06 -21.24
N GLU A 210 -2.24 20.97 -20.48
CA GLU A 210 -1.57 22.17 -19.94
C GLU A 210 -1.01 21.94 -18.51
N ASN A 211 -1.53 20.96 -17.76
CA ASN A 211 -1.11 20.67 -16.39
C ASN A 211 0.06 19.68 -16.31
N ILE A 212 1.09 19.87 -17.13
CA ILE A 212 2.28 19.02 -17.21
C ILE A 212 3.55 19.79 -16.85
N GLU A 213 4.46 19.14 -16.12
CA GLU A 213 5.82 19.65 -15.86
C GLU A 213 6.77 18.95 -16.84
N LEU A 214 7.07 19.59 -17.96
CA LEU A 214 7.92 19.01 -19.00
C LEU A 214 9.40 19.35 -18.74
N PRO A 215 10.31 18.35 -18.79
CA PRO A 215 11.74 18.64 -18.83
C PRO A 215 12.05 19.35 -20.16
N ALA A 216 12.66 20.54 -20.09
CA ALA A 216 13.06 21.30 -21.28
C ALA A 216 14.47 20.91 -21.79
N GLY A 217 15.03 19.81 -21.27
CA GLY A 217 16.36 19.31 -21.62
C GLY A 217 17.48 20.04 -20.88
N SER A 218 18.67 20.02 -21.46
CA SER A 218 19.83 20.74 -20.93
C SER A 218 20.50 21.55 -22.02
N ILE A 219 20.95 22.75 -21.68
CA ILE A 219 21.78 23.61 -22.49
C ILE A 219 23.20 23.43 -21.99
N GLU A 220 24.08 22.92 -22.84
CA GLU A 220 25.49 22.73 -22.52
C GLU A 220 26.31 23.91 -23.06
N SER A 221 27.14 24.47 -22.21
CA SER A 221 28.18 25.45 -22.53
C SER A 221 29.54 24.79 -22.27
N ASP A 222 30.62 25.37 -22.81
CA ASP A 222 31.98 24.80 -22.74
C ASP A 222 32.47 24.47 -21.31
N GLU A 223 31.90 25.14 -20.29
CA GLU A 223 32.26 24.94 -18.89
C GLU A 223 31.12 24.41 -18.00
N MET A 224 29.85 24.46 -18.45
CA MET A 224 28.69 24.17 -17.59
C MET A 224 27.48 23.61 -18.36
N ILE A 225 26.77 22.69 -17.72
CA ILE A 225 25.47 22.18 -18.19
C ILE A 225 24.34 22.83 -17.39
N PHE A 226 23.50 23.59 -18.06
CA PHE A 226 22.28 24.17 -17.50
C PHE A 226 21.09 23.28 -17.80
N LYS A 227 20.44 22.74 -16.76
CA LYS A 227 19.19 21.98 -16.94
C LYS A 227 18.03 22.97 -17.05
N ALA A 228 17.33 22.94 -18.19
CA ALA A 228 16.14 23.73 -18.41
C ALA A 228 14.91 22.93 -17.97
N ARG A 229 13.98 23.61 -17.29
CA ARG A 229 12.68 23.05 -16.90
C ARG A 229 11.59 24.06 -17.20
N VAL A 230 10.49 23.61 -17.79
CA VAL A 230 9.29 24.43 -17.91
C VAL A 230 8.57 24.39 -16.56
N ASP A 231 8.41 25.54 -15.93
CA ASP A 231 7.72 25.64 -14.64
C ASP A 231 6.22 25.36 -14.83
N ARG A 232 5.60 24.73 -13.82
CA ARG A 232 4.18 24.37 -13.88
C ARG A 232 3.32 25.63 -13.78
N THR A 233 2.45 25.85 -14.77
CA THR A 233 1.65 27.08 -14.90
C THR A 233 0.57 27.24 -13.82
N PHE A 234 0.05 26.14 -13.26
CA PHE A 234 -1.08 26.17 -12.33
C PHE A 234 -0.62 25.88 -10.89
N LYS A 235 -0.47 26.93 -10.08
CA LYS A 235 -0.08 26.82 -8.66
C LYS A 235 -1.20 27.27 -7.72
N LYS A 236 -2.06 28.19 -8.18
CA LYS A 236 -3.18 28.74 -7.43
C LYS A 236 -4.51 28.44 -8.13
N PRO A 237 -5.63 28.39 -7.39
CA PRO A 237 -6.95 28.24 -8.00
C PRO A 237 -7.24 29.27 -9.11
N SER A 238 -6.75 30.50 -8.96
CA SER A 238 -6.89 31.57 -9.97
C SER A 238 -6.23 31.26 -11.30
N ASP A 239 -5.20 30.41 -11.33
CA ASP A 239 -4.46 30.10 -12.54
C ASP A 239 -5.31 29.24 -13.48
N PHE A 240 -6.15 28.37 -12.92
CA PHE A 240 -7.08 27.51 -13.69
C PHE A 240 -8.13 28.34 -14.46
N ASN A 241 -8.46 29.54 -14.01
CA ASN A 241 -9.37 30.44 -14.74
C ASN A 241 -8.75 30.99 -16.04
N LYS A 242 -7.42 30.90 -16.18
CA LYS A 242 -6.69 31.32 -17.38
C LYS A 242 -6.47 30.16 -18.35
N LEU A 243 -6.96 28.96 -18.03
CA LEU A 243 -6.87 27.80 -18.91
C LEU A 243 -7.55 28.10 -20.24
N VAL A 244 -6.79 27.98 -21.32
CA VAL A 244 -7.30 28.14 -22.67
C VAL A 244 -7.98 26.84 -23.08
N LEU A 245 -9.28 26.89 -23.32
CA LEU A 245 -10.08 25.72 -23.70
C LEU A 245 -10.16 25.49 -25.20
N ASP A 246 -10.09 26.57 -25.97
CA ASP A 246 -10.14 26.54 -27.43
C ASP A 246 -9.46 27.79 -28.00
N ARG A 247 -8.85 27.65 -29.17
CA ARG A 247 -8.31 28.74 -29.97
C ARG A 247 -9.17 28.78 -31.23
N GLY A 248 -10.21 29.61 -31.20
CA GLY A 248 -11.19 29.72 -32.28
C GLY A 248 -10.59 29.98 -33.65
#